data_AF-B5KUH4-F1
#
_entry.id   AF-B5KUH4-F1
#
_cell.length_a   1.000
_cell.length_b   1.000
_cell.length_c   1.000
_cell.angle_alpha   90.00
_cell.angle_beta   90.00
_cell.angle_gamma   90.00
#
_symmetry.space_group_name_H-M   'P 1'
#
loop_
_entity.id
_entity.type
_entity.pdbx_description
1 polymer ?
#
loop_
_entity_poly.entity_id
_entity_poly.type
_entity_poly.pdbx_seq_one_letter_code
_entity_poly.pdbx_strand_id
1 'polypeptide(L)' 'AEGGFLGAEVILKQIADGPAIRRVGLFSTGPPARSHSEIQNENGENIGEVTSGGFSPCLK' A
#
# COMPACT_ATOMS: atom_id res chain seq x y z
N ALA A 1 14.92 3.03 19.89
CA ALA A 1 14.02 3.77 20.81
C ALA A 1 13.61 2.84 21.93
N GLU A 2 13.46 3.32 23.16
CA GLU A 2 13.34 2.46 24.36
C GLU A 2 11.99 1.74 24.52
N GLY A 3 11.01 1.96 23.63
CA GLY A 3 9.68 1.37 23.77
C GLY A 3 8.91 1.93 24.97
N GLY A 4 7.58 1.99 24.88
CA GLY A 4 6.74 2.62 25.91
C GLY A 4 5.28 2.78 25.53
N PHE A 5 4.85 2.07 24.49
CA PHE A 5 3.51 2.11 23.95
C PHE A 5 3.10 0.69 23.51
N LEU A 6 1.80 0.43 23.45
CA LEU A 6 1.27 -0.87 23.02
C LEU A 6 1.72 -1.17 21.59
N GLY A 7 2.34 -2.34 21.39
CA GLY A 7 2.88 -2.75 20.08
C GLY A 7 4.29 -2.21 19.77
N ALA A 8 4.99 -1.60 20.73
CA ALA A 8 6.33 -1.04 20.52
C ALA A 8 7.33 -2.02 19.89
N GLU A 9 7.36 -3.27 20.34
CA GLU A 9 8.29 -4.26 19.78
C GLU A 9 8.06 -4.46 18.27
N VAL A 10 6.81 -4.62 17.83
CA VAL A 10 6.45 -4.81 16.42
C VAL A 10 6.79 -3.57 15.60
N ILE A 11 6.39 -2.39 16.07
CA ILE A 11 6.59 -1.14 15.32
C ILE A 11 8.07 -0.80 15.21
N LEU A 12 8.84 -0.93 16.31
CA LEU A 12 10.27 -0.64 16.30
C LEU A 12 11.04 -1.61 15.40
N LYS A 13 10.65 -2.88 15.36
CA LYS A 13 11.20 -3.86 14.42
C LYS A 13 10.89 -3.48 12.97
N GLN A 14 9.64 -3.12 12.65
CA GLN A 14 9.27 -2.69 11.30
C GLN A 14 9.97 -1.39 10.85
N ILE A 15 10.35 -0.52 11.79
CA ILE A 15 11.17 0.66 11.50
C ILE A 15 12.62 0.26 11.14
N ALA A 16 13.19 -0.71 11.86
CA ALA A 16 14.56 -1.17 11.62
C ALA A 16 14.69 -2.04 10.37
N ASP A 17 13.81 -3.02 10.21
CA ASP A 17 13.90 -4.06 9.18
C ASP A 17 13.06 -3.74 7.93
N GLY A 18 12.09 -2.83 8.07
CA GLY A 18 11.06 -2.56 7.07
C GLY A 18 9.78 -3.39 7.25
N PRO A 19 8.61 -2.88 6.80
CA PRO A 19 7.36 -3.62 6.88
C PRO A 19 7.23 -4.65 5.76
N ALA A 20 6.49 -5.73 6.01
CA ALA A 20 6.20 -6.76 5.01
C ALA A 20 5.40 -6.24 3.80
N ILE A 21 4.57 -5.22 4.01
CA ILE A 21 3.80 -4.51 2.97
C ILE A 21 3.88 -3.01 3.21
N ARG A 22 3.86 -2.23 2.13
CA ARG A 22 3.91 -0.75 2.19
C ARG A 22 2.75 -0.15 1.42
N ARG A 23 2.02 0.77 2.06
CA ARG A 23 0.99 1.58 1.39
C ARG A 23 1.67 2.58 0.43
N VAL A 24 1.25 2.57 -0.83
CA VAL A 24 1.76 3.46 -1.88
C VAL A 24 0.61 4.16 -2.59
N GLY A 25 0.92 5.25 -3.29
CA GLY A 25 0.00 5.87 -4.25
C GLY A 25 0.17 5.23 -5.63
N LEU A 26 -0.92 5.09 -6.37
CA LEU A 26 -0.93 4.54 -7.72
C LEU A 26 -1.53 5.55 -8.70
N PHE A 27 -0.98 5.60 -9.90
CA PHE A 27 -1.59 6.26 -11.05
C PHE A 27 -1.97 5.19 -12.08
N SER A 28 -3.15 5.30 -12.66
CA SER A 28 -3.64 4.41 -13.71
C SER A 28 -4.28 5.23 -14.82
N THR A 29 -4.33 4.68 -16.03
CA THR A 29 -5.01 5.28 -17.18
C THR A 29 -6.32 4.55 -17.46
N GLY A 30 -7.31 5.25 -17.99
CA GLY A 30 -8.63 4.68 -18.28
C GLY A 30 -9.54 4.64 -17.04
N PRO A 31 -10.45 3.67 -16.93
CA PRO A 31 -11.29 3.53 -15.75
C PRO A 31 -10.45 3.39 -14.47
N PRO A 32 -10.70 4.21 -13.44
CA PRO A 32 -9.93 4.17 -12.20
C PRO A 32 -10.12 2.83 -11.48
N ALA A 33 -9.00 2.24 -11.02
CA ALA A 33 -9.01 1.10 -10.12
C ALA A 33 -9.86 1.40 -8.87
N ARG A 34 -10.60 0.40 -8.37
CA ARG A 34 -11.48 0.52 -7.21
C ARG A 34 -10.94 -0.30 -6.04
N SER A 35 -11.47 -0.05 -4.84
CA SER A 35 -11.22 -0.90 -3.68
C SER A 35 -11.42 -2.37 -4.05
N HIS A 36 -10.53 -3.24 -3.56
CA HIS A 36 -10.51 -4.68 -3.85
C HIS A 36 -10.05 -5.08 -5.25
N SER A 37 -9.52 -4.14 -6.05
CA SER A 37 -8.82 -4.49 -7.29
C SER A 37 -7.44 -5.08 -6.99
N GLU A 38 -7.08 -6.17 -7.65
CA GLU A 38 -5.75 -6.78 -7.51
C GLU A 38 -4.65 -5.88 -8.08
N ILE A 39 -3.48 -5.91 -7.44
CA ILE A 39 -2.24 -5.35 -7.97
C ILE A 39 -1.39 -6.52 -8.42
N GLN A 40 -1.08 -6.58 -9.72
CA GLN A 40 -0.27 -7.65 -10.29
C GLN A 40 1.10 -7.13 -10.73
N ASN A 41 2.11 -8.00 -10.69
CA ASN A 41 3.40 -7.72 -11.32
C ASN A 41 3.35 -7.98 -12.84
N GLU A 42 4.47 -7.79 -13.53
CA GLU A 42 4.56 -7.97 -14.99
C GLU A 42 4.29 -9.41 -15.46
N ASN A 43 4.42 -10.41 -14.57
CA ASN A 43 4.12 -11.81 -14.85
C ASN A 43 2.65 -12.17 -14.56
N GLY A 44 1.83 -11.21 -14.12
CA GLY A 44 0.43 -11.45 -13.73
C GLY A 44 0.27 -12.02 -12.31
N GLU A 45 1.33 -12.06 -11.51
CA GLU A 45 1.24 -12.56 -10.12
C GLU A 45 0.66 -11.47 -9.21
N ASN A 46 -0.31 -11.83 -8.38
CA ASN A 46 -0.90 -10.90 -7.40
C ASN A 46 0.12 -10.58 -6.30
N ILE A 47 0.40 -9.28 -6.13
CA ILE A 47 1.35 -8.72 -5.16
C ILE A 47 0.69 -7.76 -4.17
N GLY A 48 -0.63 -7.57 -4.24
CA GLY A 48 -1.34 -6.67 -3.33
C GLY A 48 -2.74 -6.30 -3.81
N GLU A 49 -3.32 -5.31 -3.15
CA GLU A 49 -4.70 -4.90 -3.37
C GLU A 49 -4.83 -3.38 -3.30
N VAL A 50 -5.63 -2.79 -4.19
CA VAL A 50 -6.05 -1.40 -4.11
C VAL A 50 -7.02 -1.25 -2.95
N THR A 51 -6.66 -0.46 -1.94
CA THR A 51 -7.55 -0.18 -0.80
C THR A 51 -8.55 0.94 -1.11
N SER A 52 -8.19 1.90 -1.97
CA SER A 52 -9.02 3.03 -2.38
C SER A 52 -8.58 3.55 -3.74
N GLY A 53 -9.54 3.94 -4.59
CA GLY A 53 -9.24 4.50 -5.90
C GLY A 53 -10.43 5.22 -6.55
N GLY A 54 -10.14 6.34 -7.20
CA GLY A 54 -11.12 7.33 -7.66
C GLY A 54 -10.62 8.12 -8.86
N PHE A 55 -11.52 8.79 -9.57
CA PHE A 55 -11.14 9.81 -10.54
C PHE A 55 -10.59 11.04 -9.82
N SER A 56 -9.51 11.66 -10.32
CA SER A 56 -8.87 12.81 -9.69
C SER A 56 -9.17 14.09 -10.47
N PRO A 57 -10.09 14.96 -10.02
CA PRO A 57 -10.50 16.15 -10.79
C PRO A 57 -9.37 17.15 -11.09
N CYS A 58 -8.26 17.07 -10.37
CA CYS A 58 -7.11 17.97 -10.54
C CYS A 58 -5.99 17.40 -11.41
N LEU A 59 -5.86 16.06 -11.51
CA LEU A 59 -4.72 15.42 -12.16
C LEU A 59 -5.07 14.76 -13.49
N LYS A 60 -6.36 14.44 -13.70
CA LYS A 60 -7.06 14.22 -14.97
C LYS A 60 -8.37 13.50 -14.71
#